data_AF-A0A804LMV6-F1
#
_entry.id   AF-A0A804LMV6-F1
#
_cell.length_a   1.000
_cell.length_b   1.000
_cell.length_c   1.000
_cell.angle_alpha   90.00
_cell.angle_beta   90.00
_cell.angle_gamma   90.00
#
_symmetry.space_group_name_H-M   'P 1'
#
loop_
_entity.id
_entity.type
_entity.pdbx_description
1 polymer ?
#
loop_
_entity_poly.entity_id
_entity_poly.type
_entity_poly.pdbx_seq_one_letter_code
_entity_poly.pdbx_strand_id
1 'polypeptide(L)'
;MADEAAPRLMPVAADRDKDDRRRCAAHCGFAVLGIMSTLLVYGILQILTDAALLKRQKLEIEELRKKLQGSHSEGLEQVVLKLRNDMHKSELERDRLAMELEDKRKLRMTLEQHLTEQQKLEAISPQNGRTPLANEIHEQMVAEKERELEEGEAQKSPSKIVADSLSQISRSSTFLPNIGVPTTSKTGRSTLLAAQARMQAQFEEKLQAEREEAARMQEELQAQLQAQQAALEENQSLLRQTQEEVKGMHTKFEKTNALLRAVLKLQKD
;
A
#
# COMPACT_ATOMS: atom_id res chain seq x y z
N MET A 1 -98.63 -98.17 28.09
CA MET A 1 -97.68 -97.66 29.09
C MET A 1 -96.74 -96.71 28.35
N ALA A 2 -97.03 -95.42 28.42
CA ALA A 2 -96.21 -94.38 27.81
C ALA A 2 -95.10 -94.04 28.81
N ASP A 3 -93.86 -94.40 28.51
CA ASP A 3 -92.69 -94.00 29.31
C ASP A 3 -91.92 -92.93 28.53
N GLU A 4 -92.42 -91.72 28.72
CA GLU A 4 -91.72 -90.46 28.89
C GLU A 4 -90.21 -90.44 28.58
N ALA A 5 -89.87 -90.00 27.36
CA ALA A 5 -88.52 -89.62 26.98
C ALA A 5 -88.13 -88.32 27.70
N ALA A 6 -87.49 -88.44 28.86
CA ALA A 6 -86.95 -87.30 29.60
C ALA A 6 -85.86 -86.56 28.77
N PRO A 7 -85.96 -85.23 28.64
CA PRO A 7 -85.10 -84.45 27.75
C PRO A 7 -83.72 -84.23 28.37
N ARG A 8 -82.67 -84.55 27.58
CA ARG A 8 -81.28 -84.17 27.88
C ARG A 8 -81.14 -82.64 27.83
N LEU A 9 -81.25 -82.01 29.00
CA LEU A 9 -80.89 -80.62 29.22
C LEU A 9 -79.38 -80.44 28.96
N MET A 10 -79.06 -79.91 27.78
CA MET A 10 -77.72 -79.52 27.36
C MET A 10 -77.23 -78.30 28.16
N PRO A 11 -76.04 -78.34 28.79
CA PRO A 11 -75.44 -77.17 29.40
C PRO A 11 -74.65 -76.37 28.36
N VAL A 12 -75.31 -75.48 27.61
CA VAL A 12 -74.66 -74.60 26.62
C VAL A 12 -74.95 -73.13 26.96
N ALA A 13 -74.46 -72.67 28.11
CA ALA A 13 -74.56 -71.26 28.48
C ALA A 13 -73.29 -70.70 29.14
N ALA A 14 -72.54 -71.52 29.89
CA ALA A 14 -71.37 -71.05 30.64
C ALA A 14 -70.07 -70.86 29.80
N ASP A 15 -70.01 -71.41 28.59
CA ASP A 15 -68.78 -71.39 27.77
C ASP A 15 -68.65 -70.12 26.91
N ARG A 16 -69.77 -69.54 26.45
CA ARG A 16 -69.77 -68.34 25.59
C ARG A 16 -69.22 -67.09 26.28
N ASP A 17 -69.49 -66.87 27.56
CA ASP A 17 -68.99 -65.68 28.29
C ASP A 17 -67.44 -65.66 28.34
N LYS A 18 -66.81 -66.83 28.49
CA LYS A 18 -65.36 -66.94 28.51
C LYS A 18 -64.74 -66.61 27.15
N ASP A 19 -65.35 -67.08 26.06
CA ASP A 19 -64.90 -66.78 24.71
C ASP A 19 -65.09 -65.31 24.36
N ASP A 20 -66.22 -64.70 24.74
CA ASP A 20 -66.47 -63.28 24.50
C ASP A 20 -65.51 -62.39 25.31
N ARG A 21 -65.20 -62.75 26.57
CA ARG A 21 -64.14 -62.07 27.34
C ARG A 21 -62.76 -62.23 26.70
N ARG A 22 -62.42 -63.41 26.20
CA ARG A 22 -61.14 -63.66 25.50
C ARG A 22 -61.04 -62.84 24.22
N ARG A 23 -62.12 -62.79 23.42
CA ARG A 23 -62.19 -61.95 22.22
C ARG A 23 -62.07 -60.48 22.56
N CYS A 24 -62.80 -60.01 23.57
CA CYS A 24 -62.73 -58.62 24.04
C CYS A 24 -61.30 -58.27 24.52
N ALA A 25 -60.68 -59.13 25.35
CA ALA A 25 -59.31 -58.94 25.81
C ALA A 25 -58.29 -58.95 24.64
N ALA A 26 -58.48 -59.81 23.64
CA ALA A 26 -57.63 -59.85 22.45
C ALA A 26 -57.78 -58.57 21.59
N HIS A 27 -59.00 -58.07 21.40
CA HIS A 27 -59.24 -56.80 20.70
C HIS A 27 -58.65 -55.61 21.44
N CYS A 28 -58.81 -55.53 22.76
CA CYS A 28 -58.18 -54.50 23.59
C CYS A 28 -56.64 -54.59 23.51
N GLY A 29 -56.07 -55.79 23.58
CA GLY A 29 -54.63 -56.01 23.46
C GLY A 29 -54.10 -55.58 22.09
N PHE A 30 -54.79 -55.94 21.00
CA PHE A 30 -54.42 -55.53 19.65
C PHE A 30 -54.54 -54.01 19.44
N ALA A 31 -55.57 -53.38 20.01
CA ALA A 31 -55.74 -51.93 19.97
C ALA A 31 -54.61 -51.20 20.71
N VAL A 32 -54.27 -51.65 21.92
CA VAL A 32 -53.15 -51.07 22.71
C VAL A 32 -51.82 -51.27 21.99
N LEU A 33 -51.56 -52.47 21.46
CA LEU A 33 -50.35 -52.75 20.66
C LEU A 33 -50.29 -51.88 19.40
N GLY A 34 -51.43 -51.67 18.74
CA GLY A 34 -51.55 -50.79 17.57
C GLY A 34 -51.22 -49.34 17.92
N ILE A 35 -51.78 -48.80 19.01
CA ILE A 35 -51.50 -47.43 19.48
C ILE A 35 -50.04 -47.28 19.91
N MET A 36 -49.49 -48.23 20.66
CA MET A 36 -48.09 -48.19 21.08
C MET A 36 -47.13 -48.27 19.88
N SER A 37 -47.48 -49.06 18.86
CA SER A 37 -46.72 -49.15 17.61
C SER A 37 -46.75 -47.84 16.83
N THR A 38 -47.93 -47.20 16.67
CA THR A 38 -48.03 -45.92 15.95
C THR A 38 -47.29 -44.80 16.68
N LEU A 39 -47.35 -44.75 18.01
CA LEU A 39 -46.58 -43.78 18.81
C LEU A 39 -45.07 -43.99 18.70
N LEU A 40 -44.61 -45.26 18.68
CA LEU A 40 -43.21 -45.59 18.44
C LEU A 40 -42.73 -45.11 17.07
N VAL A 41 -43.52 -45.38 16.03
CA VAL A 41 -43.20 -44.93 14.66
C VAL A 41 -43.17 -43.41 14.58
N TYR A 42 -44.14 -42.71 15.16
CA TYR A 42 -44.17 -41.25 15.19
C TYR A 42 -42.97 -40.67 15.95
N GLY A 43 -42.61 -41.23 17.11
CA GLY A 43 -41.44 -40.81 17.88
C GLY A 43 -40.13 -40.97 17.12
N ILE A 44 -39.94 -42.11 16.43
CA ILE A 44 -38.76 -42.33 15.58
C ILE A 44 -38.74 -41.34 14.41
N LEU A 45 -39.88 -41.14 13.73
CA LEU A 45 -39.99 -40.21 12.60
C LEU A 45 -39.69 -38.77 13.02
N GLN A 46 -40.16 -38.35 14.20
CA GLN A 46 -39.88 -37.04 14.77
C GLN A 46 -38.39 -36.86 15.05
N ILE A 47 -37.74 -37.83 15.73
CA ILE A 47 -36.30 -37.77 16.02
C ILE A 47 -35.46 -37.70 14.74
N LEU A 48 -35.84 -38.46 13.70
CA LEU A 48 -35.15 -38.42 12.41
C LEU A 48 -35.29 -37.06 11.72
N THR A 49 -36.46 -36.44 11.82
CA THR A 49 -36.74 -35.11 11.25
C THR A 49 -35.94 -34.02 11.97
N ASP A 50 -35.93 -34.04 13.30
CA ASP A 50 -35.16 -33.09 14.11
C ASP A 50 -33.65 -33.27 13.90
N ALA A 51 -33.17 -34.51 13.76
CA ALA A 51 -31.77 -34.78 13.43
C ALA A 51 -31.40 -34.26 12.04
N ALA A 52 -32.29 -34.37 11.06
CA ALA A 52 -32.06 -33.83 9.72
C ALA A 52 -32.05 -32.28 9.71
N LEU A 53 -32.97 -31.66 10.46
CA LEU A 53 -33.02 -30.21 10.64
C LEU A 53 -31.74 -29.69 11.32
N LEU A 54 -31.32 -30.35 12.40
CA LEU A 54 -30.11 -29.99 13.14
C LEU A 54 -28.85 -30.12 12.27
N LYS A 55 -28.75 -31.16 11.44
CA LYS A 55 -27.66 -31.32 10.47
C LYS A 55 -27.64 -30.17 9.46
N ARG A 56 -28.80 -29.77 8.94
CA ARG A 56 -28.92 -28.67 7.98
C ARG A 56 -28.51 -27.34 8.60
N GLN A 57 -29.02 -27.02 9.79
CA GLN A 57 -28.65 -25.80 10.52
C GLN A 57 -27.15 -25.75 10.87
N LYS A 58 -26.55 -26.89 11.25
CA LYS A 58 -25.10 -26.96 11.50
C LYS A 58 -24.29 -26.65 10.24
N LEU A 59 -24.69 -27.16 9.08
CA LEU A 59 -24.04 -26.85 7.81
C LEU A 59 -24.18 -25.37 7.44
N GLU A 60 -25.36 -24.78 7.62
CA GLU A 60 -25.60 -23.36 7.39
C GLU A 60 -24.73 -22.48 8.32
N ILE A 61 -24.62 -22.84 9.60
CA ILE A 61 -23.73 -22.14 10.56
C ILE A 61 -22.25 -22.31 10.19
N GLU A 62 -21.82 -23.50 9.77
CA GLU A 62 -20.45 -23.76 9.36
C GLU A 62 -20.09 -22.97 8.08
N GLU A 63 -21.00 -22.90 7.11
CA GLU A 63 -20.82 -22.10 5.90
C GLU A 63 -20.75 -20.61 6.21
N LEU A 64 -21.64 -20.09 7.07
CA LEU A 64 -21.58 -18.70 7.54
C LEU A 64 -20.28 -18.42 8.30
N ARG A 65 -19.81 -19.36 9.12
CA ARG A 65 -18.53 -19.24 9.84
C ARG A 65 -17.33 -19.24 8.89
N LYS A 66 -17.33 -20.09 7.85
CA LYS A 66 -16.30 -20.09 6.80
C LYS A 66 -16.29 -18.77 6.03
N LYS A 67 -17.46 -18.27 5.63
CA LYS A 67 -17.58 -16.95 4.98
C LYS A 67 -17.01 -15.86 5.90
N LEU A 68 -17.41 -15.82 7.17
CA LEU A 68 -16.98 -14.78 8.11
C LEU A 68 -15.47 -14.82 8.43
N GLN A 69 -14.89 -16.02 8.63
CA GLN A 69 -13.45 -16.13 8.94
C GLN A 69 -12.59 -15.85 7.70
N GLY A 70 -12.98 -16.33 6.51
CA GLY A 70 -12.17 -16.18 5.30
C GLY A 70 -12.25 -14.79 4.66
N SER A 71 -13.38 -14.08 4.74
CA SER A 71 -13.57 -12.85 3.97
C SER A 71 -13.03 -11.58 4.63
N HIS A 72 -12.79 -11.57 5.94
CA HIS A 72 -12.51 -10.31 6.66
C HIS A 72 -11.18 -10.25 7.43
N SER A 73 -10.68 -11.34 8.02
CA SER A 73 -9.50 -11.23 8.89
C SER A 73 -8.21 -11.08 8.09
N GLU A 74 -7.93 -11.98 7.15
CA GLU A 74 -6.62 -12.01 6.46
C GLU A 74 -6.41 -10.78 5.58
N GLY A 75 -7.42 -10.40 4.79
CA GLY A 75 -7.34 -9.23 3.92
C GLY A 75 -7.21 -7.92 4.72
N LEU A 76 -7.95 -7.78 5.81
CA LEU A 76 -7.91 -6.56 6.62
C LEU A 76 -6.61 -6.46 7.42
N GLU A 77 -6.13 -7.56 8.00
CA GLU A 77 -4.83 -7.61 8.66
C GLU A 77 -3.69 -7.27 7.70
N GLN A 78 -3.72 -7.80 6.47
CA GLN A 78 -2.72 -7.48 5.44
C GLN A 78 -2.77 -6.00 5.02
N VAL A 79 -3.97 -5.43 4.86
CA VAL A 79 -4.14 -3.99 4.54
C VAL A 79 -3.62 -3.12 5.69
N VAL A 80 -3.94 -3.46 6.94
CA VAL A 80 -3.46 -2.73 8.13
C VAL A 80 -1.93 -2.81 8.26
N LEU A 81 -1.35 -4.00 8.08
CA LEU A 81 0.10 -4.20 8.12
C LEU A 81 0.81 -3.43 7.01
N LYS A 82 0.28 -3.47 5.78
CA LYS A 82 0.83 -2.74 4.64
C LYS A 82 0.78 -1.23 4.90
N LEU A 83 -0.39 -0.71 5.30
CA LEU A 83 -0.56 0.71 5.59
C LEU A 83 0.38 1.18 6.71
N ARG A 84 0.58 0.38 7.77
CA ARG A 84 1.54 0.66 8.84
C ARG A 84 2.98 0.73 8.33
N ASN A 85 3.37 -0.19 7.45
CA ASN A 85 4.72 -0.21 6.87
C ASN A 85 4.96 1.00 5.95
N ASP A 86 3.98 1.34 5.11
CA ASP A 86 4.04 2.49 4.21
C ASP A 86 4.12 3.81 5.02
N MET A 87 3.33 3.92 6.08
CA MET A 87 3.38 5.06 7.01
C MET A 87 4.76 5.17 7.66
N HIS A 88 5.30 4.08 8.19
CA HIS A 88 6.63 4.08 8.82
C HIS A 88 7.74 4.45 7.84
N LYS A 89 7.67 3.99 6.59
CA LYS A 89 8.61 4.39 5.53
C LYS A 89 8.52 5.89 5.25
N SER A 90 7.31 6.43 5.14
CA SER A 90 7.11 7.88 4.91
C SER A 90 7.57 8.75 6.08
N GLU A 91 7.47 8.25 7.32
CA GLU A 91 8.00 8.92 8.51
C GLU A 91 9.53 9.01 8.46
N LEU A 92 10.21 7.90 8.17
CA LEU A 92 11.67 7.86 8.06
C LEU A 92 12.20 8.76 6.94
N GLU A 93 11.50 8.82 5.79
CA GLU A 93 11.88 9.71 4.69
C GLU A 93 11.71 11.19 5.06
N ARG A 94 10.63 11.54 5.77
CA ARG A 94 10.45 12.91 6.29
C ARG A 94 11.56 13.32 7.25
N ASP A 95 11.96 12.43 8.15
CA ASP A 95 13.02 12.71 9.13
C ASP A 95 14.39 12.89 8.45
N ARG A 96 14.69 12.09 7.41
CA ARG A 96 15.91 12.25 6.60
C ARG A 96 15.94 13.59 5.88
N LEU A 97 14.84 13.95 5.21
CA LEU A 97 14.74 15.23 4.52
C LEU A 97 14.83 16.42 5.48
N ALA A 98 14.28 16.30 6.69
CA ALA A 98 14.40 17.33 7.71
C ALA A 98 15.86 17.54 8.14
N MET A 99 16.64 16.47 8.30
CA MET A 99 18.07 16.54 8.63
C MET A 99 18.88 17.20 7.50
N GLU A 100 18.66 16.79 6.26
CA GLU A 100 19.33 17.40 5.10
C GLU A 100 19.00 18.89 4.93
N LEU A 101 17.77 19.28 5.21
CA LEU A 101 17.32 20.66 5.11
C LEU A 101 17.95 21.51 6.21
N GLU A 102 18.08 20.99 7.43
CA GLU A 102 18.77 21.65 8.53
C GLU A 102 20.27 21.84 8.24
N ASP A 103 20.93 20.84 7.67
CA ASP A 103 22.34 20.97 7.29
C ASP A 103 22.54 21.96 6.14
N LYS A 104 21.64 21.97 5.14
CA LYS A 104 21.61 23.01 4.10
C LYS A 104 21.38 24.40 4.67
N ARG A 105 20.54 24.55 5.71
CA ARG A 105 20.33 25.83 6.40
C ARG A 105 21.58 26.30 7.12
N LYS A 106 22.26 25.42 7.85
CA LYS A 106 23.54 25.73 8.51
C LYS A 106 24.59 26.20 7.51
N LEU A 107 24.76 25.48 6.40
CA LEU A 107 25.69 25.85 5.33
C LEU A 107 25.36 27.21 4.71
N ARG A 108 24.08 27.49 4.46
CA ARG A 108 23.63 28.80 3.98
C ARG A 108 23.96 29.91 4.98
N MET A 109 23.70 29.68 6.27
CA MET A 109 23.99 30.65 7.32
C MET A 109 25.49 30.95 7.42
N THR A 110 26.35 29.94 7.32
CA THR A 110 27.82 30.13 7.29
C THR A 110 28.27 30.90 6.06
N LEU A 111 27.71 30.62 4.87
CA LEU A 111 28.05 31.32 3.64
C LEU A 111 27.59 32.79 3.69
N GLU A 112 26.38 33.06 4.19
CA GLU A 112 25.87 34.41 4.40
C GLU A 112 26.71 35.19 5.42
N GLN A 113 27.17 34.55 6.49
CA GLN A 113 28.12 35.14 7.44
C GLN A 113 29.41 35.56 6.75
N HIS A 114 30.05 34.67 5.98
CA HIS A 114 31.26 35.02 5.23
C HIS A 114 31.04 36.14 4.20
N LEU A 115 29.89 36.17 3.53
CA LEU A 115 29.56 37.23 2.58
C LEU A 115 29.40 38.59 3.28
N THR A 116 28.69 38.63 4.41
CA THR A 116 28.52 39.87 5.20
C THR A 116 29.83 40.37 5.81
N GLU A 117 30.71 39.46 6.26
CA GLU A 117 32.06 39.81 6.71
C GLU A 117 32.90 40.38 5.58
N GLN A 118 32.85 39.77 4.38
CA GLN A 118 33.57 40.26 3.21
C GLN A 118 33.07 41.65 2.78
N GLN A 119 31.75 41.87 2.74
CA GLN A 119 31.17 43.19 2.46
C GLN A 119 31.56 44.23 3.51
N LYS A 120 31.64 43.84 4.79
CA LYS A 120 32.08 44.75 5.86
C LYS A 120 33.56 45.11 5.72
N LEU A 121 34.43 44.17 5.33
CA LEU A 121 35.83 44.45 5.03
C LEU A 121 36.00 45.38 3.82
N GLU A 122 35.15 45.21 2.80
CA GLU A 122 35.14 46.10 1.63
C GLU A 122 34.63 47.51 1.97
N ALA A 123 33.58 47.63 2.79
CA ALA A 123 33.02 48.91 3.23
C ALA A 123 33.95 49.68 4.20
N ILE A 124 34.78 48.97 4.98
CA ILE A 124 35.76 49.58 5.89
C ILE A 124 37.08 49.89 5.17
N SER A 125 37.31 49.40 3.93
CA SER A 125 38.40 49.88 3.09
C SER A 125 38.05 51.29 2.63
N PRO A 126 38.49 52.33 3.35
CA PRO A 126 37.96 53.66 3.13
C PRO A 126 38.54 54.12 1.81
N GLN A 127 37.67 54.78 1.06
CA GLN A 127 37.95 55.65 -0.06
C GLN A 127 38.84 56.86 0.34
N ASN A 128 39.92 56.61 1.09
CA ASN A 128 40.93 57.56 1.56
C ASN A 128 42.28 57.14 0.98
N GLY A 129 42.55 57.64 -0.22
CA GLY A 129 43.80 57.44 -0.93
C GLY A 129 43.79 58.04 -2.33
N ARG A 130 42.61 58.34 -2.87
CA ARG A 130 42.45 59.09 -4.10
C ARG A 130 42.66 60.58 -3.81
N THR A 131 43.91 60.98 -3.58
CA THR A 131 44.27 62.39 -3.65
C THR A 131 43.93 62.89 -5.07
N PRO A 132 43.53 64.15 -5.24
CA PRO A 132 43.32 64.74 -6.57
C PRO A 132 44.55 64.55 -7.48
N LEU A 133 45.75 64.51 -6.89
CA LEU A 133 47.01 64.17 -7.57
C LEU A 133 47.03 62.75 -8.18
N ALA A 134 46.44 61.74 -7.51
CA ALA A 134 46.39 60.38 -8.05
C ALA A 134 45.45 60.27 -9.27
N ASN A 135 44.36 61.04 -9.28
CA ASN A 135 43.51 61.16 -10.46
C ASN A 135 44.20 61.92 -11.58
N GLU A 136 44.91 62.99 -11.27
CA GLU A 136 45.69 63.75 -12.25
C GLU A 136 46.82 62.92 -12.86
N ILE A 137 47.52 62.10 -12.05
CA ILE A 137 48.52 61.14 -12.55
C ILE A 137 47.85 60.05 -13.41
N HIS A 138 46.65 59.57 -13.03
CA HIS A 138 45.95 58.58 -13.84
C HIS A 138 45.48 59.17 -15.18
N GLU A 139 44.93 60.38 -15.19
CA GLU A 139 44.54 61.09 -16.40
C GLU A 139 45.74 61.43 -17.27
N GLN A 140 46.87 61.87 -16.69
CA GLN A 140 48.13 62.08 -17.43
C GLN A 140 48.65 60.77 -18.01
N MET A 141 48.62 59.68 -17.26
CA MET A 141 49.08 58.37 -17.73
C MET A 141 48.17 57.81 -18.82
N VAL A 142 46.85 58.01 -18.73
CA VAL A 142 45.90 57.62 -19.79
C VAL A 142 46.10 58.48 -21.03
N ALA A 143 46.26 59.80 -20.87
CA ALA A 143 46.51 60.73 -21.99
C ALA A 143 47.89 60.53 -22.64
N GLU A 144 48.92 60.20 -21.87
CA GLU A 144 50.25 59.84 -22.38
C GLU A 144 50.17 58.51 -23.14
N LYS A 145 49.45 57.52 -22.60
CA LYS A 145 49.29 56.20 -23.24
C LYS A 145 48.37 56.22 -24.46
N GLU A 146 47.46 57.19 -24.56
CA GLU A 146 46.66 57.46 -25.75
C GLU A 146 47.46 58.21 -26.83
N ARG A 147 48.46 59.03 -26.44
CA ARG A 147 49.44 59.63 -27.37
C ARG A 147 50.53 58.66 -27.83
N GLU A 148 50.93 57.71 -26.98
CA GLU A 148 51.90 56.66 -27.34
C GLU A 148 51.26 55.48 -28.10
N LEU A 149 49.93 55.44 -28.21
CA LEU A 149 49.21 54.40 -28.96
C LEU A 149 49.39 54.49 -30.49
N GLU A 150 50.06 55.52 -31.02
CA GLU A 150 50.49 55.58 -32.43
C GLU A 150 51.84 54.90 -32.71
N GLU A 151 52.65 54.54 -31.70
CA GLU A 151 53.91 53.84 -31.94
C GLU A 151 53.81 52.39 -31.46
N GLY A 152 53.71 51.51 -32.45
CA GLY A 152 53.43 50.10 -32.29
C GLY A 152 54.44 49.36 -31.41
N GLU A 153 53.92 48.54 -30.51
CA GLU A 153 54.22 47.11 -30.47
C GLU A 153 53.12 46.41 -29.65
N ALA A 154 52.63 45.26 -30.15
CA ALA A 154 51.40 44.61 -29.73
C ALA A 154 51.27 44.45 -28.20
N GLN A 155 50.32 45.18 -27.61
CA GLN A 155 49.93 45.07 -26.20
C GLN A 155 49.62 43.61 -25.86
N LYS A 156 50.46 42.99 -25.02
CA LYS A 156 50.20 41.65 -24.49
C LYS A 156 48.94 41.71 -23.65
N SER A 157 47.90 40.99 -24.07
CA SER A 157 46.60 40.94 -23.37
C SER A 157 46.81 40.58 -21.89
N PRO A 158 45.99 41.13 -20.96
CA PRO A 158 46.13 40.90 -19.52
C PRO A 158 46.28 39.42 -19.13
N SER A 159 45.59 38.52 -19.83
CA SER A 159 45.68 37.08 -19.63
C SER A 159 47.10 36.52 -19.86
N LYS A 160 47.88 37.07 -20.81
CA LYS A 160 49.28 36.67 -21.03
C LYS A 160 50.19 37.16 -19.90
N ILE A 161 49.98 38.37 -19.40
CA ILE A 161 50.79 38.92 -18.28
C ILE A 161 50.56 38.08 -17.02
N VAL A 162 49.31 37.72 -16.73
CA VAL A 162 48.97 36.86 -15.58
C VAL A 162 49.54 35.46 -15.77
N ALA A 163 49.42 34.87 -16.96
CA ALA A 163 49.98 33.55 -17.24
C ALA A 163 51.52 33.53 -17.12
N ASP A 164 52.20 34.56 -17.60
CA ASP A 164 53.66 34.70 -17.50
C ASP A 164 54.09 34.91 -16.05
N SER A 165 53.40 35.77 -15.30
CA SER A 165 53.66 36.02 -13.88
C SER A 165 53.46 34.76 -13.03
N LEU A 166 52.34 34.05 -13.23
CA LEU A 166 52.08 32.78 -12.55
C LEU A 166 53.11 31.72 -12.94
N SER A 167 53.55 31.69 -14.20
CA SER A 167 54.60 30.78 -14.66
C SER A 167 55.96 31.10 -14.03
N GLN A 168 56.30 32.38 -13.85
CA GLN A 168 57.53 32.80 -13.17
C GLN A 168 57.49 32.45 -11.68
N ILE A 169 56.39 32.77 -10.99
CA ILE A 169 56.20 32.44 -9.57
C ILE A 169 56.20 30.93 -9.36
N SER A 170 55.52 30.17 -10.23
CA SER A 170 55.46 28.71 -10.12
C SER A 170 56.81 28.04 -10.39
N ARG A 171 57.69 28.66 -11.18
CA ARG A 171 59.06 28.15 -11.44
C ARG A 171 60.05 28.56 -10.35
N SER A 172 59.86 29.71 -9.71
CA SER A 172 60.74 30.18 -8.63
C SER A 172 60.30 29.71 -7.24
N SER A 173 59.06 29.24 -7.09
CA SER A 173 58.54 28.76 -5.80
C SER A 173 59.19 27.47 -5.36
N THR A 174 59.95 27.56 -4.27
CA THR A 174 60.52 26.42 -3.54
C THR A 174 59.56 25.82 -2.52
N PHE A 175 58.37 26.40 -2.33
CA PHE A 175 57.42 25.94 -1.31
C PHE A 175 56.98 24.49 -1.53
N LEU A 176 56.52 24.15 -2.74
CA LEU A 176 56.06 22.80 -3.08
C LEU A 176 57.19 21.74 -2.99
N PRO A 177 58.40 21.97 -3.56
CA PRO A 177 59.55 21.08 -3.34
C PRO A 177 59.89 20.88 -1.86
N ASN A 178 59.86 21.95 -1.05
CA ASN A 178 60.28 21.90 0.35
C ASN A 178 59.32 21.11 1.25
N ILE A 179 58.02 21.06 0.94
CA ILE A 179 57.04 20.22 1.66
C ILE A 179 56.94 18.79 1.09
N GLY A 180 57.84 18.42 0.18
CA GLY A 180 57.87 17.08 -0.41
C GLY A 180 56.78 16.83 -1.47
N VAL A 181 56.11 17.86 -1.97
CA VAL A 181 55.21 17.73 -3.13
C VAL A 181 56.09 17.66 -4.39
N PRO A 182 56.11 16.53 -5.12
CA PRO A 182 56.99 16.39 -6.28
C PRO A 182 56.65 17.45 -7.32
N THR A 183 57.66 18.20 -7.78
CA THR A 183 57.49 19.02 -8.98
C THR A 183 57.20 18.08 -10.14
N THR A 184 56.01 18.22 -10.74
CA THR A 184 55.62 17.35 -11.84
C THR A 184 56.44 17.73 -13.08
N SER A 185 57.60 17.09 -13.21
CA SER A 185 58.20 16.86 -14.52
C SER A 185 57.13 16.23 -15.43
N LYS A 186 57.23 16.46 -16.74
CA LYS A 186 56.20 16.21 -17.77
C LYS A 186 55.45 14.86 -17.67
N THR A 187 56.01 13.86 -16.99
CA THR A 187 55.41 12.55 -16.69
C THR A 187 54.29 12.58 -15.63
N GLY A 188 54.34 13.46 -14.62
CA GLY A 188 53.35 13.54 -13.53
C GLY A 188 52.03 14.25 -13.89
N ARG A 189 52.02 15.01 -14.99
CA ARG A 189 50.79 15.63 -15.52
C ARG A 189 49.81 14.58 -16.06
N SER A 190 50.32 13.45 -16.54
CA SER A 190 49.49 12.35 -17.05
C SER A 190 48.75 11.61 -15.94
N THR A 191 49.35 11.43 -14.75
CA THR A 191 48.72 10.74 -13.62
C THR A 191 47.63 11.57 -12.96
N LEU A 192 47.85 12.89 -12.78
CA LEU A 192 46.82 13.79 -12.26
C LEU A 192 45.63 13.93 -13.21
N LEU A 193 45.88 14.08 -14.52
CA LEU A 193 44.81 14.20 -15.51
C LEU A 193 44.01 12.89 -15.62
N ALA A 194 44.69 11.73 -15.54
CA ALA A 194 44.01 10.43 -15.46
C ALA A 194 43.20 10.27 -14.17
N ALA A 195 43.70 10.75 -13.02
CA ALA A 195 42.96 10.73 -11.76
C ALA A 195 41.73 11.65 -11.81
N GLN A 196 41.86 12.85 -12.36
CA GLN A 196 40.75 13.78 -12.57
C GLN A 196 39.70 13.21 -13.52
N ALA A 197 40.13 12.62 -14.64
CA ALA A 197 39.22 11.98 -15.60
C ALA A 197 38.44 10.82 -14.96
N ARG A 198 39.08 10.01 -14.10
CA ARG A 198 38.40 8.95 -13.34
C ARG A 198 37.37 9.51 -12.36
N MET A 199 37.70 10.57 -11.63
CA MET A 199 36.77 11.22 -10.70
C MET A 199 35.56 11.83 -11.43
N GLN A 200 35.79 12.46 -12.58
CA GLN A 200 34.73 13.02 -13.40
C GLN A 200 33.84 11.93 -14.00
N ALA A 201 34.43 10.86 -14.55
CA ALA A 201 33.68 9.72 -15.06
C ALA A 201 32.82 9.06 -13.96
N GLN A 202 33.35 8.91 -12.75
CA GLN A 202 32.57 8.39 -11.61
C GLN A 202 31.43 9.32 -11.19
N PHE A 203 31.64 10.64 -11.25
CA PHE A 203 30.59 11.60 -10.96
C PHE A 203 29.48 11.55 -12.01
N GLU A 204 29.86 11.50 -13.29
CA GLU A 204 28.93 11.37 -14.41
C GLU A 204 28.17 10.03 -14.38
N GLU A 205 28.85 8.92 -14.05
CA GLU A 205 28.24 7.60 -13.87
C GLU A 205 27.23 7.60 -12.71
N LYS A 206 27.57 8.20 -11.57
CA LYS A 206 26.65 8.34 -10.43
C LYS A 206 25.43 9.19 -10.78
N LEU A 207 25.64 10.31 -11.47
CA LEU A 207 24.56 11.19 -11.91
C LEU A 207 23.64 10.49 -12.91
N GLN A 208 24.20 9.65 -13.78
CA GLN A 208 23.42 8.88 -14.74
C GLN A 208 22.65 7.74 -14.06
N ALA A 209 23.27 7.01 -13.14
CA ALA A 209 22.61 5.98 -12.34
C ALA A 209 21.45 6.55 -11.52
N GLU A 210 21.62 7.72 -10.91
CA GLU A 210 20.56 8.41 -10.17
C GLU A 210 19.39 8.83 -11.09
N ARG A 211 19.69 9.31 -12.31
CA ARG A 211 18.66 9.63 -13.31
C ARG A 211 17.90 8.39 -13.78
N GLU A 212 18.58 7.28 -14.01
CA GLU A 212 17.96 6.00 -14.38
C GLU A 212 17.10 5.44 -13.24
N GLU A 213 17.57 5.55 -11.99
CA GLU A 213 16.79 5.16 -10.82
C GLU A 213 15.55 6.06 -10.65
N ALA A 214 15.68 7.37 -10.81
CA ALA A 214 14.56 8.30 -10.78
C ALA A 214 13.54 8.01 -11.89
N ALA A 215 14.00 7.66 -13.10
CA ALA A 215 13.12 7.28 -14.20
C ALA A 215 12.37 5.98 -13.91
N ARG A 216 13.04 4.96 -13.36
CA ARG A 216 12.39 3.69 -12.95
C ARG A 216 11.35 3.91 -11.85
N MET A 217 11.67 4.72 -10.84
CA MET A 217 10.75 5.02 -9.76
C MET A 217 9.53 5.82 -10.27
N GLN A 218 9.73 6.72 -11.23
CA GLN A 218 8.64 7.46 -11.87
C GLN A 218 7.73 6.52 -12.68
N GLU A 219 8.30 5.58 -13.43
CA GLU A 219 7.54 4.58 -14.19
C GLU A 219 6.75 3.65 -13.25
N GLU A 220 7.36 3.18 -12.17
CA GLU A 220 6.69 2.34 -11.18
C GLU A 220 5.51 3.08 -10.50
N LEU A 221 5.72 4.34 -10.10
CA LEU A 221 4.67 5.16 -9.52
C LEU A 221 3.52 5.40 -10.53
N GLN A 222 3.85 5.65 -11.80
CA GLN A 222 2.86 5.81 -12.86
C GLN A 222 2.07 4.52 -13.12
N ALA A 223 2.76 3.38 -13.18
CA ALA A 223 2.13 2.07 -13.33
C ALA A 223 1.23 1.73 -12.13
N GLN A 224 1.65 2.07 -10.91
CA GLN A 224 0.86 1.89 -9.70
C GLN A 224 -0.41 2.74 -9.70
N LEU A 225 -0.32 4.00 -10.15
CA LEU A 225 -1.46 4.90 -10.28
C LEU A 225 -2.46 4.38 -11.33
N GLN A 226 -1.98 3.90 -12.48
CA GLN A 226 -2.82 3.29 -13.50
C GLN A 226 -3.50 2.01 -13.01
N ALA A 227 -2.77 1.13 -12.30
CA ALA A 227 -3.33 -0.08 -11.71
C ALA A 227 -4.42 0.23 -10.66
N GLN A 228 -4.21 1.25 -9.82
CA GLN A 228 -5.24 1.69 -8.87
C GLN A 228 -6.48 2.26 -9.56
N GLN A 229 -6.32 3.03 -10.64
CA GLN A 229 -7.45 3.52 -11.43
C GLN A 229 -8.25 2.38 -12.05
N ALA A 230 -7.58 1.41 -12.68
CA ALA A 230 -8.22 0.24 -13.26
C ALA A 230 -8.98 -0.59 -12.20
N ALA A 231 -8.37 -0.82 -11.04
CA ALA A 231 -9.01 -1.54 -9.94
C ALA A 231 -10.23 -0.77 -9.37
N LEU A 232 -10.17 0.56 -9.31
CA LEU A 232 -11.29 1.38 -8.88
C LEU A 232 -12.47 1.29 -9.86
N GLU A 233 -12.20 1.37 -11.16
CA GLU A 233 -13.22 1.23 -12.21
C GLU A 233 -13.87 -0.15 -12.20
N GLU A 234 -13.09 -1.21 -12.05
CA GLU A 234 -13.59 -2.58 -11.92
C GLU A 234 -14.52 -2.73 -10.71
N ASN A 235 -14.11 -2.22 -9.54
CA ASN A 235 -14.92 -2.24 -8.33
C ASN A 235 -16.24 -1.46 -8.50
N GLN A 236 -16.22 -0.32 -9.20
CA GLN A 236 -17.44 0.43 -9.52
C GLN A 236 -18.38 -0.34 -10.45
N SER A 237 -17.83 -1.04 -11.44
CA SER A 237 -18.60 -1.91 -12.34
C SER A 237 -19.26 -3.07 -11.58
N LEU A 238 -18.49 -3.77 -10.74
CA LEU A 238 -18.98 -4.87 -9.90
C LEU A 238 -20.08 -4.41 -8.92
N LEU A 239 -19.92 -3.23 -8.33
CA LEU A 239 -20.94 -2.63 -7.46
C LEU A 239 -22.24 -2.37 -8.21
N ARG A 240 -22.18 -1.82 -9.44
CA ARG A 240 -23.37 -1.61 -10.28
C ARG A 240 -24.04 -2.93 -10.63
N GLN A 241 -23.27 -3.92 -11.08
CA GLN A 241 -23.79 -5.25 -11.40
C GLN A 241 -24.47 -5.90 -10.20
N THR A 242 -23.83 -5.87 -9.03
CA THR A 242 -24.38 -6.44 -7.79
C THR A 242 -25.66 -5.70 -7.39
N GLN A 243 -25.71 -4.38 -7.54
CA GLN A 243 -26.91 -3.59 -7.25
C GLN A 243 -28.07 -3.96 -8.19
N GLU A 244 -27.79 -4.17 -9.48
CA GLU A 244 -28.79 -4.63 -10.45
C GLU A 244 -29.29 -6.05 -10.14
N GLU A 245 -28.40 -6.95 -9.73
CA GLU A 245 -28.76 -8.31 -9.32
C GLU A 245 -29.65 -8.29 -8.06
N VAL A 246 -29.28 -7.51 -7.04
CA VAL A 246 -30.09 -7.34 -5.82
C VAL A 246 -31.45 -6.74 -6.13
N LYS A 247 -31.53 -5.73 -7.01
CA LYS A 247 -32.81 -5.18 -7.49
C LYS A 247 -33.63 -6.26 -8.20
N GLY A 248 -33.01 -7.05 -9.07
CA GLY A 248 -33.63 -8.19 -9.75
C GLY A 248 -34.18 -9.23 -8.77
N MET A 249 -33.38 -9.64 -7.78
CA MET A 249 -33.80 -10.56 -6.72
C MET A 249 -34.93 -9.99 -5.87
N HIS A 250 -34.87 -8.72 -5.50
CA HIS A 250 -35.92 -8.07 -4.71
C HIS A 250 -37.26 -8.06 -5.46
N THR A 251 -37.28 -7.76 -6.77
CA THR A 251 -38.52 -7.84 -7.56
C THR A 251 -39.08 -9.26 -7.66
N LYS A 252 -38.22 -10.29 -7.74
CA LYS A 252 -38.65 -11.70 -7.70
C LYS A 252 -39.21 -12.06 -6.32
N PHE A 253 -38.55 -11.63 -5.26
CA PHE A 253 -38.98 -11.84 -3.88
C PHE A 253 -40.37 -11.23 -3.63
N GLU A 254 -40.61 -9.99 -4.07
CA GLU A 254 -41.92 -9.34 -3.97
C GLU A 254 -43.02 -10.10 -4.72
N LYS A 255 -42.74 -10.58 -5.95
CA LYS A 255 -43.68 -11.42 -6.72
C LYS A 255 -44.00 -12.73 -6.00
N THR A 256 -42.99 -13.41 -5.46
CA THR A 256 -43.18 -14.66 -4.70
C THR A 256 -43.98 -14.40 -3.41
N ASN A 257 -43.71 -13.30 -2.70
CA ASN A 257 -44.42 -12.93 -1.49
C ASN A 257 -45.89 -12.59 -1.80
N ALA A 258 -46.15 -11.87 -2.90
CA ALA A 258 -47.51 -11.61 -3.38
C ALA A 258 -48.27 -12.90 -3.72
N LEU A 259 -47.62 -13.86 -4.38
CA LEU A 259 -48.21 -15.17 -4.68
C LEU A 259 -48.54 -15.94 -3.40
N LEU A 260 -47.63 -15.96 -2.42
CA LEU A 260 -47.85 -16.61 -1.13
C LEU A 260 -49.06 -16.01 -0.40
N ARG A 261 -49.19 -14.67 -0.40
CA ARG A 261 -50.37 -13.99 0.16
C ARG A 261 -51.67 -14.36 -0.54
N ALA A 262 -51.65 -14.56 -1.86
CA ALA A 262 -52.83 -14.99 -2.62
C ALA A 262 -53.24 -16.43 -2.27
N VAL A 263 -52.28 -17.35 -2.17
CA VAL A 263 -52.53 -18.74 -1.76
C VAL A 263 -53.10 -18.82 -0.33
N LEU A 264 -52.56 -18.03 0.60
CA LEU A 264 -53.06 -17.97 1.98
C LEU A 264 -54.48 -17.39 2.08
N LYS A 265 -54.90 -16.53 1.15
CA LYS A 265 -56.29 -16.05 1.08
C LYS A 265 -57.24 -17.17 0.62
N LEU A 266 -56.85 -17.92 -0.42
CA LEU A 266 -57.64 -19.03 -0.95
C LEU A 266 -57.80 -20.21 0.03
N GLN A 267 -56.92 -20.37 1.03
CA GLN A 267 -57.08 -21.40 2.07
C GLN A 267 -58.06 -20.99 3.19
N LYS A 268 -58.42 -19.70 3.29
CA LYS A 268 -59.35 -19.18 4.30
C LYS A 268 -60.79 -19.09 3.80
N ASP A 269 -60.97 -19.02 2.48
CA ASP A 269 -62.27 -19.07 1.80
C ASP A 269 -62.68 -20.53 1.52
#